data_AF-H0TJY7-F1
#
_entry.id   AF-H0TJY7-F1
#
_cell.length_a   1.000
_cell.length_b   1.000
_cell.length_c   1.000
_cell.angle_alpha   90.00
_cell.angle_beta   90.00
_cell.angle_gamma   90.00
#
_symmetry.space_group_name_H-M   'P 1'
#
loop_
_entity.id
_entity.type
_entity.pdbx_description
1 polymer ?
#
loop_
_entity_poly.entity_id
_entity_poly.type
_entity_poly.pdbx_seq_one_letter_code
_entity_poly.pdbx_strand_id
1 'polypeptide(L)'
;MGLRLKLSEQPDVAIVAVTHALAAQIFYIGANAHVVGIQPVKTDLATHAAGIEDIPAGKAWSDRHSNWARQMPRDIAELWDFVAELDHDSRMALFAHCTALTVNAVKLPFDLRPHALAAASRLAGAIALDMTGYWRPTVQSYLGRVTKATILQAVREGVSDEAADRLSGLKKAEMAAAAEQLLAATDWLPPLLRTAKMQDQAGGPNKTQGHNFCSQAAE
;
A
#
# COMPACT_ATOMS: atom_id res chain seq x y z
N MET A 1 -21.01 -11.05 -26.99
CA MET A 1 -21.93 -11.05 -25.82
C MET A 1 -22.06 -12.41 -25.15
N GLY A 2 -22.20 -13.52 -25.90
CA GLY A 2 -22.27 -14.87 -25.30
C GLY A 2 -21.12 -15.23 -24.34
N LEU A 3 -19.86 -14.92 -24.69
CA LEU A 3 -18.70 -15.17 -23.81
C LEU A 3 -18.79 -14.41 -22.47
N ARG A 4 -19.21 -13.14 -22.50
CA ARG A 4 -19.36 -12.32 -21.29
C ARG A 4 -20.47 -12.86 -20.39
N LEU A 5 -21.60 -13.26 -20.99
CA LEU A 5 -22.72 -13.85 -20.26
C LEU A 5 -22.29 -15.18 -19.60
N LYS A 6 -21.63 -16.07 -20.34
CA LYS A 6 -21.19 -17.36 -19.81
C LYS A 6 -20.08 -17.26 -18.77
N LEU A 7 -19.21 -16.26 -18.88
CA LEU A 7 -18.22 -15.99 -17.84
C LEU A 7 -18.88 -15.45 -16.56
N SER A 8 -19.94 -14.65 -16.68
CA SER A 8 -20.65 -14.10 -15.50
C SER A 8 -21.31 -15.16 -14.61
N GLU A 9 -21.61 -16.33 -15.19
CA GLU A 9 -22.17 -17.49 -14.49
C GLU A 9 -21.09 -18.40 -13.87
N GLN A 10 -19.80 -18.11 -14.09
CA GLN A 10 -18.68 -18.98 -13.71
C GLN A 10 -17.62 -18.20 -12.90
N PRO A 11 -17.84 -17.98 -11.58
CA PRO A 11 -16.95 -17.21 -10.73
C PRO A 11 -15.49 -17.72 -10.73
N ASP A 12 -15.29 -19.03 -10.68
CA ASP A 12 -13.94 -19.62 -10.69
C ASP A 12 -13.20 -19.32 -12.00
N VAL A 13 -13.89 -19.45 -13.14
CA VAL A 13 -13.34 -19.13 -14.47
C VAL A 13 -13.10 -17.62 -14.61
N ALA A 14 -13.93 -16.78 -13.99
CA ALA A 14 -13.71 -15.33 -13.95
C ALA A 14 -12.43 -14.98 -13.18
N ILE A 15 -12.15 -15.66 -12.06
CA ILE A 15 -10.91 -15.47 -11.32
C ILE A 15 -9.70 -15.92 -12.16
N VAL A 16 -9.79 -17.06 -12.87
CA VAL A 16 -8.75 -17.48 -13.83
C VAL A 16 -8.50 -16.40 -14.87
N ALA A 17 -9.56 -15.90 -15.51
CA ALA A 17 -9.44 -14.92 -16.59
C ALA A 17 -8.80 -13.60 -16.13
N VAL A 18 -9.15 -13.11 -14.94
CA VAL A 18 -8.53 -11.91 -14.35
C VAL A 18 -7.09 -12.18 -13.94
N THR A 19 -6.82 -13.31 -13.28
CA THR A 19 -5.46 -13.71 -12.88
C THR A 19 -4.54 -13.83 -14.10
N HIS A 20 -5.02 -14.50 -15.16
CA HIS A 20 -4.34 -14.60 -16.45
C HIS A 20 -4.06 -13.21 -17.05
N ALA A 21 -5.05 -12.33 -17.11
CA ALA A 21 -4.87 -10.99 -17.67
C ALA A 21 -3.82 -10.17 -16.90
N LEU A 22 -3.83 -10.23 -15.57
CA LEU A 22 -2.83 -9.54 -14.75
C LEU A 22 -1.44 -10.19 -14.91
N ALA A 23 -1.34 -11.52 -14.83
CA ALA A 23 -0.08 -12.24 -14.96
C ALA A 23 0.57 -12.02 -16.35
N ALA A 24 -0.21 -12.07 -17.43
CA ALA A 24 0.24 -11.78 -18.78
C ALA A 24 0.87 -10.39 -18.87
N GLN A 25 0.23 -9.38 -18.27
CA GLN A 25 0.70 -7.99 -18.34
C GLN A 25 1.88 -7.69 -17.39
N ILE A 26 2.03 -8.45 -16.30
CA ILE A 26 3.10 -8.28 -15.32
C ILE A 26 4.37 -9.04 -15.73
N PHE A 27 4.23 -10.29 -16.18
CA PHE A 27 5.36 -11.17 -16.46
C PHE A 27 5.74 -11.24 -17.95
N TYR A 28 4.83 -10.88 -18.88
CA TYR A 28 5.05 -10.93 -20.33
C TYR A 28 4.82 -9.58 -21.00
N ILE A 29 5.66 -8.61 -20.62
CA ILE A 29 5.58 -7.22 -21.09
C ILE A 29 5.60 -7.18 -22.63
N GLY A 30 4.59 -6.55 -23.23
CA GLY A 30 4.49 -6.32 -24.68
C GLY A 30 3.85 -7.44 -25.49
N ALA A 31 3.49 -8.58 -24.89
CA ALA A 31 2.95 -9.73 -25.61
C ALA A 31 1.46 -9.61 -26.03
N ASN A 32 0.71 -8.67 -25.45
CA ASN A 32 -0.72 -8.40 -25.75
C ASN A 32 -1.65 -9.64 -25.70
N ALA A 33 -1.30 -10.70 -24.97
CA ALA A 33 -2.08 -11.93 -24.88
C ALA A 33 -3.05 -11.91 -23.69
N HIS A 34 -3.98 -10.95 -23.65
CA HIS A 34 -5.03 -10.89 -22.62
C HIS A 34 -6.39 -10.62 -23.26
N VAL A 35 -7.40 -11.35 -22.81
CA VAL A 35 -8.78 -11.25 -23.35
C VAL A 35 -9.69 -10.37 -22.49
N VAL A 36 -9.31 -10.13 -21.23
CA VAL A 36 -9.98 -9.21 -20.31
C VAL A 36 -9.22 -7.89 -20.32
N GLY A 37 -9.92 -6.79 -20.62
CA GLY A 37 -9.35 -5.44 -20.61
C GLY A 37 -9.22 -4.90 -19.19
N ILE A 38 -8.16 -5.29 -18.48
CA ILE A 38 -7.74 -4.67 -17.21
C ILE A 38 -6.35 -4.10 -17.46
N GLN A 39 -6.16 -2.80 -17.26
CA GLN A 39 -4.85 -2.19 -17.44
C GLN A 39 -4.20 -1.97 -16.06
N PRO A 40 -3.15 -2.72 -15.70
CA PRO A 40 -2.46 -2.53 -14.45
C PRO A 40 -1.75 -1.18 -14.46
N VAL A 41 -2.07 -0.33 -13.50
CA VAL A 41 -1.33 0.92 -13.28
C VAL A 41 -0.12 0.60 -12.41
N LYS A 42 1.04 0.37 -13.04
CA LYS A 42 2.30 0.21 -12.30
C LYS A 42 2.77 1.59 -11.83
N THR A 43 2.76 1.81 -10.52
CA THR A 43 3.35 3.00 -9.90
C THR A 43 4.72 2.61 -9.35
N ASP A 44 5.78 3.27 -9.80
CA ASP A 44 7.11 3.05 -9.25
C ASP A 44 7.22 3.71 -7.87
N LEU A 45 7.01 2.93 -6.82
CA LEU A 45 7.04 3.42 -5.44
C LEU A 45 8.44 3.89 -5.03
N ALA A 46 9.51 3.37 -5.64
CA ALA A 46 10.88 3.76 -5.30
C ALA A 46 11.14 5.24 -5.64
N THR A 47 10.50 5.76 -6.69
CA THR A 47 10.57 7.20 -7.03
C THR A 47 9.97 8.11 -5.96
N HIS A 48 9.06 7.59 -5.14
CA HIS A 48 8.37 8.33 -4.08
C HIS A 48 8.92 8.02 -2.68
N ALA A 49 9.62 6.90 -2.51
CA ALA A 49 10.17 6.44 -1.24
C ALA A 49 11.58 5.86 -1.42
N ALA A 50 12.61 6.71 -1.30
CA ALA A 50 14.00 6.28 -1.38
C ALA A 50 14.33 5.24 -0.30
N GLY A 51 14.98 4.14 -0.68
CA GLY A 51 15.39 3.05 0.22
C GLY A 51 14.28 2.04 0.58
N ILE A 52 13.09 2.15 -0.01
CA ILE A 52 11.97 1.21 0.25
C ILE A 52 12.25 -0.22 -0.23
N GLU A 53 13.19 -0.38 -1.16
CA GLU A 53 13.59 -1.69 -1.67
C GLU A 53 14.59 -2.39 -0.73
N ASP A 54 15.37 -1.62 0.02
CA ASP A 54 16.47 -2.11 0.88
C ASP A 54 15.98 -2.61 2.25
N ILE A 55 14.73 -2.31 2.63
CA ILE A 55 14.14 -2.81 3.87
C ILE A 55 13.73 -4.29 3.73
N PRO A 56 13.63 -5.06 4.84
CA PRO A 56 13.25 -6.48 4.80
C PRO A 56 11.97 -6.76 4.01
N ALA A 57 11.00 -5.83 4.07
CA ALA A 57 9.76 -5.90 3.31
C ALA A 57 9.98 -5.79 1.79
N GLY A 58 10.85 -4.90 1.34
CA GLY A 58 11.21 -4.73 -0.07
C GLY A 58 11.89 -5.97 -0.63
N LYS A 59 12.79 -6.56 0.15
CA LYS A 59 13.40 -7.86 -0.19
C LYS A 59 12.38 -8.99 -0.26
N ALA A 60 11.53 -9.15 0.77
CA ALA A 60 10.49 -10.17 0.78
C ALA A 60 9.51 -10.04 -0.40
N TRP A 61 9.20 -8.80 -0.81
CA TRP A 61 8.40 -8.49 -1.99
C TRP A 61 9.09 -8.94 -3.29
N SER A 62 10.36 -8.58 -3.47
CA SER A 62 11.16 -8.97 -4.63
C SER A 62 11.36 -10.49 -4.73
N ASP A 63 11.62 -11.15 -3.60
CA ASP A 63 11.77 -12.60 -3.51
C ASP A 63 10.47 -13.32 -3.90
N ARG A 64 9.31 -12.82 -3.42
CA ARG A 64 7.99 -13.35 -3.79
C ARG A 64 7.73 -13.19 -5.29
N HIS A 65 8.03 -12.03 -5.85
CA HIS A 65 7.87 -11.80 -7.29
C HIS A 65 8.78 -12.73 -8.11
N SER A 66 10.05 -12.84 -7.73
CA SER A 66 11.01 -13.74 -8.37
C SER A 66 10.59 -15.21 -8.27
N ASN A 67 9.96 -15.60 -7.17
CA ASN A 67 9.45 -16.96 -7.01
C ASN A 67 8.32 -17.28 -7.99
N TRP A 68 7.39 -16.34 -8.20
CA TRP A 68 6.36 -16.49 -9.22
C TRP A 68 6.95 -16.47 -10.62
N ALA A 69 7.85 -15.53 -10.92
CA ALA A 69 8.49 -15.42 -12.23
C ALA A 69 9.22 -16.71 -12.65
N ARG A 70 9.84 -17.44 -11.70
CA ARG A 70 10.49 -18.74 -11.98
C ARG A 70 9.52 -19.86 -12.34
N GLN A 71 8.28 -19.78 -11.85
CA GLN A 71 7.23 -20.79 -12.11
C GLN A 71 6.44 -20.50 -13.37
N MET A 72 6.48 -19.25 -13.87
CA MET A 72 5.75 -18.86 -15.08
C MET A 72 6.23 -19.67 -16.30
N PRO A 73 5.31 -20.15 -17.16
CA PRO A 73 5.69 -20.86 -18.38
C PRO A 73 6.50 -19.94 -19.30
N ARG A 74 7.42 -20.51 -20.09
CA ARG A 74 8.20 -19.69 -21.03
C ARG A 74 7.36 -19.22 -22.21
N ASP A 75 6.43 -20.06 -22.65
CA ASP A 75 5.46 -19.71 -23.67
C ASP A 75 4.22 -19.10 -23.02
N ILE A 76 3.82 -17.92 -23.50
CA ILE A 76 2.62 -17.24 -23.03
C ILE A 76 1.34 -18.00 -23.41
N ALA A 77 1.38 -18.80 -24.48
CA ALA A 77 0.24 -19.63 -24.88
C ALA A 77 -0.15 -20.65 -23.79
N GLU A 78 0.82 -21.09 -22.98
CA GLU A 78 0.62 -22.05 -21.87
C GLU A 78 0.13 -21.37 -20.58
N LEU A 79 0.12 -20.03 -20.50
CA LEU A 79 -0.22 -19.30 -19.28
C LEU A 79 -1.66 -19.56 -18.82
N TRP A 80 -2.60 -19.67 -19.76
CA TRP A 80 -3.99 -19.95 -19.42
C TRP A 80 -4.12 -21.29 -18.71
N ASP A 81 -3.56 -22.34 -19.30
CA ASP A 81 -3.62 -23.70 -18.76
C ASP A 81 -2.87 -23.79 -17.43
N PHE A 82 -1.69 -23.16 -17.32
CA PHE A 82 -0.96 -23.03 -16.07
C PHE A 82 -1.83 -22.46 -14.94
N VAL A 83 -2.50 -21.31 -15.16
CA VAL A 83 -3.37 -20.69 -14.14
C VAL A 83 -4.63 -21.53 -13.89
N ALA A 84 -5.14 -22.22 -14.92
CA ALA A 84 -6.30 -23.10 -14.80
C ALA A 84 -6.01 -24.32 -13.92
N GLU A 85 -4.80 -24.86 -13.99
CA GLU A 85 -4.33 -26.07 -13.29
C GLU A 85 -3.86 -25.84 -11.85
N LEU A 86 -3.50 -24.60 -11.47
CA LEU A 86 -3.14 -24.27 -10.08
C LEU A 86 -4.26 -24.71 -9.11
N ASP A 87 -3.90 -25.25 -7.94
CA ASP A 87 -4.88 -25.41 -6.88
C ASP A 87 -5.48 -24.05 -6.44
N HIS A 88 -6.59 -24.10 -5.72
CA HIS A 88 -7.31 -22.89 -5.32
C HIS A 88 -6.41 -21.91 -4.56
N ASP A 89 -5.61 -22.40 -3.60
CA ASP A 89 -4.77 -21.56 -2.75
C ASP A 89 -3.66 -20.88 -3.56
N SER A 90 -2.98 -21.62 -4.43
CA SER A 90 -1.93 -21.11 -5.31
C SER A 90 -2.47 -20.09 -6.30
N ARG A 91 -3.67 -20.34 -6.84
CA ARG A 91 -4.38 -19.40 -7.73
C ARG A 91 -4.75 -18.12 -7.01
N MET A 92 -5.25 -18.21 -5.77
CA MET A 92 -5.57 -17.03 -4.95
C MET A 92 -4.30 -16.27 -4.56
N ALA A 93 -3.21 -16.96 -4.26
CA ALA A 93 -1.92 -16.34 -3.96
C ALA A 93 -1.35 -15.59 -5.17
N LEU A 94 -1.44 -16.17 -6.38
CA LEU A 94 -1.04 -15.50 -7.62
C LEU A 94 -1.94 -14.29 -7.91
N PHE A 95 -3.25 -14.44 -7.80
CA PHE A 95 -4.22 -13.36 -7.97
C PHE A 95 -3.95 -12.18 -7.01
N ALA A 96 -3.72 -12.46 -5.73
CA ALA A 96 -3.42 -11.46 -4.72
C ALA A 96 -2.09 -10.74 -5.01
N HIS A 97 -1.05 -11.47 -5.40
CA HIS A 97 0.25 -10.89 -5.77
C HIS A 97 0.15 -9.97 -6.99
N CYS A 98 -0.54 -10.44 -8.03
CA CYS A 98 -0.82 -9.67 -9.24
C CYS A 98 -1.63 -8.40 -8.94
N THR A 99 -2.64 -8.49 -8.08
CA THR A 99 -3.46 -7.35 -7.67
C THR A 99 -2.64 -6.35 -6.85
N ALA A 100 -1.81 -6.82 -5.92
CA ALA A 100 -0.96 -5.98 -5.09
C ALA A 100 0.03 -5.12 -5.91
N LEU A 101 0.53 -5.64 -7.04
CA LEU A 101 1.38 -4.88 -7.98
C LEU A 101 0.68 -3.68 -8.65
N THR A 102 -0.65 -3.62 -8.58
CA THR A 102 -1.48 -2.55 -9.19
C THR A 102 -1.96 -1.52 -8.17
N VAL A 103 -1.68 -1.70 -6.88
CA VAL A 103 -2.13 -0.78 -5.83
C VAL A 103 -1.32 0.52 -5.89
N ASN A 104 -2.02 1.64 -6.06
CA ASN A 104 -1.44 2.98 -5.96
C ASN A 104 -2.14 3.79 -4.87
N ALA A 105 -1.45 3.94 -3.73
CA ALA A 105 -1.89 4.75 -2.60
C ALA A 105 -1.05 6.03 -2.42
N VAL A 106 -0.18 6.37 -3.39
CA VAL A 106 0.70 7.55 -3.30
C VAL A 106 -0.15 8.82 -3.43
N LYS A 107 -0.07 9.69 -2.41
CA LYS A 107 -0.69 11.00 -2.39
C LYS A 107 0.31 12.06 -2.87
N LEU A 108 0.00 12.71 -3.99
CA LEU A 108 0.81 13.80 -4.56
C LEU A 108 0.24 15.18 -4.21
N PRO A 109 1.06 16.25 -4.26
CA PRO A 109 0.56 17.62 -4.25
C PRO A 109 -0.44 17.80 -5.40
N PHE A 110 -1.63 18.33 -5.10
CA PHE A 110 -2.73 18.52 -6.07
C PHE A 110 -3.35 17.23 -6.63
N ASP A 111 -3.28 16.10 -5.90
CA ASP A 111 -3.95 14.87 -6.33
C ASP A 111 -5.47 15.07 -6.47
N LEU A 112 -5.98 14.84 -7.68
CA LEU A 112 -7.40 15.00 -8.05
C LEU A 112 -8.21 13.71 -7.87
N ARG A 113 -7.68 12.72 -7.12
CA ARG A 113 -8.32 11.40 -6.92
C ARG A 113 -8.77 11.15 -5.47
N PRO A 114 -9.65 11.99 -4.88
CA PRO A 114 -10.05 11.85 -3.47
C PRO A 114 -10.71 10.51 -3.16
N HIS A 115 -11.50 9.98 -4.11
CA HIS A 115 -12.18 8.68 -3.95
C HIS A 115 -11.19 7.51 -3.98
N ALA A 116 -10.16 7.57 -4.82
CA ALA A 116 -9.12 6.54 -4.87
C ALA A 116 -8.29 6.51 -3.58
N LEU A 117 -7.95 7.68 -3.04
CA LEU A 117 -7.24 7.78 -1.76
C LEU A 117 -8.10 7.29 -0.59
N ALA A 118 -9.40 7.57 -0.59
CA ALA A 118 -10.32 7.01 0.41
C ALA A 118 -10.42 5.48 0.31
N ALA A 119 -10.47 4.93 -0.91
CA ALA A 119 -10.44 3.48 -1.14
C ALA A 119 -9.12 2.86 -0.67
N ALA A 120 -7.98 3.54 -0.90
CA ALA A 120 -6.68 3.11 -0.39
C ALA A 120 -6.63 3.07 1.14
N SER A 121 -7.19 4.08 1.82
CA SER A 121 -7.31 4.08 3.29
C SER A 121 -8.18 2.94 3.81
N ARG A 122 -9.31 2.64 3.13
CA ARG A 122 -10.17 1.50 3.47
C ARG A 122 -9.45 0.17 3.26
N LEU A 123 -8.70 0.04 2.16
CA LEU A 123 -7.89 -1.13 1.87
C LEU A 123 -6.82 -1.33 2.95
N ALA A 124 -6.09 -0.27 3.33
CA ALA A 124 -5.10 -0.31 4.40
C ALA A 124 -5.70 -0.77 5.74
N GLY A 125 -6.93 -0.31 6.06
CA GLY A 125 -7.69 -0.79 7.21
C GLY A 125 -8.07 -2.26 7.11
N ALA A 126 -8.57 -2.70 5.96
CA ALA A 126 -9.02 -4.08 5.73
C ALA A 126 -7.88 -5.11 5.86
N ILE A 127 -6.67 -4.76 5.44
CA ILE A 127 -5.48 -5.63 5.58
C ILE A 127 -4.73 -5.41 6.90
N ALA A 128 -5.28 -4.58 7.79
CA ALA A 128 -4.64 -4.18 9.06
C ALA A 128 -3.18 -3.72 8.88
N LEU A 129 -2.92 -2.89 7.86
CA LEU A 129 -1.59 -2.37 7.56
C LEU A 129 -1.08 -1.50 8.73
N ASP A 130 0.11 -1.84 9.22
CA ASP A 130 0.85 -1.04 10.18
C ASP A 130 2.11 -0.49 9.50
N MET A 131 2.15 0.83 9.32
CA MET A 131 3.24 1.52 8.61
C MET A 131 4.53 1.64 9.44
N THR A 132 4.49 1.40 10.75
CA THR A 132 5.66 1.51 11.64
C THR A 132 6.76 0.51 11.26
N GLY A 133 6.37 -0.65 10.72
CA GLY A 133 7.28 -1.68 10.23
C GLY A 133 7.91 -1.38 8.86
N TYR A 134 7.40 -0.39 8.13
CA TYR A 134 7.81 -0.10 6.74
C TYR A 134 8.39 1.29 6.54
N TRP A 135 8.23 2.20 7.51
CA TRP A 135 8.61 3.59 7.35
C TRP A 135 9.10 4.22 8.64
N ARG A 136 10.11 5.10 8.54
CA ARG A 136 10.64 5.88 9.66
C ARG A 136 10.84 7.35 9.30
N PRO A 137 10.66 8.29 10.26
CA PRO A 137 10.83 9.72 10.04
C PRO A 137 12.30 10.10 10.08
N THR A 138 13.03 9.89 8.99
CA THR A 138 14.44 10.31 8.85
C THR A 138 14.55 11.69 8.22
N VAL A 139 15.73 12.30 8.30
CA VAL A 139 16.09 13.53 7.59
C VAL A 139 15.85 13.37 6.10
N GLN A 140 16.22 12.21 5.54
CA GLN A 140 16.07 11.93 4.10
C GLN A 140 14.61 11.71 3.70
N SER A 141 13.81 11.02 4.53
CA SER A 141 12.44 10.64 4.20
C SER A 141 11.43 11.76 4.46
N TYR A 142 11.56 12.50 5.57
CA TYR A 142 10.54 13.46 6.03
C TYR A 142 11.11 14.72 6.66
N LEU A 143 11.96 14.58 7.69
CA LEU A 143 12.33 15.68 8.58
C LEU A 143 13.13 16.78 7.85
N GLY A 144 13.91 16.43 6.83
CA GLY A 144 14.61 17.43 6.00
C GLY A 144 13.67 18.22 5.06
N ARG A 145 12.51 17.65 4.72
CA ARG A 145 11.57 18.19 3.71
C ARG A 145 10.50 19.09 4.33
N VAL A 146 10.14 18.89 5.59
CA VAL A 146 9.10 19.68 6.27
C VAL A 146 9.64 20.95 6.92
N THR A 147 8.74 21.78 7.45
CA THR A 147 9.08 23.04 8.13
C THR A 147 9.60 22.77 9.55
N LYS A 148 10.34 23.73 10.14
CA LYS A 148 10.78 23.63 11.55
C LYS A 148 9.60 23.41 12.51
N ALA A 149 8.49 24.12 12.28
CA ALA A 149 7.28 23.98 13.09
C ALA A 149 6.71 22.56 13.04
N THR A 150 6.70 21.94 11.85
CA THR A 150 6.27 20.55 11.67
C THR A 150 7.21 19.56 12.36
N ILE A 151 8.53 19.79 12.32
CA ILE A 151 9.50 18.95 13.04
C ILE A 151 9.25 19.01 14.55
N LEU A 152 9.10 20.22 15.09
CA LEU A 152 8.81 20.40 16.52
C LEU A 152 7.49 19.72 16.90
N GLN A 153 6.44 19.88 16.11
CA GLN A 153 5.16 19.21 16.34
C GLN A 153 5.29 17.68 16.34
N ALA A 154 6.07 17.11 15.42
CA ALA A 154 6.33 15.68 15.38
C ALA A 154 7.03 15.20 16.68
N VAL A 155 8.01 15.96 17.18
CA VAL A 155 8.71 15.63 18.43
C VAL A 155 7.80 15.78 19.65
N ARG A 156 6.90 16.77 19.67
CA ARG A 156 5.88 16.91 20.74
C ARG A 156 4.97 15.69 20.79
N GLU A 157 4.45 15.28 19.65
CA GLU A 157 3.52 14.15 19.54
C GLU A 157 4.20 12.80 19.81
N GLY A 158 5.44 12.61 19.35
CA GLY A 158 6.12 11.33 19.45
C GLY A 158 6.94 11.15 20.72
N VAL A 159 7.37 12.23 21.36
CA VAL A 159 8.34 12.20 22.47
C VAL A 159 7.81 13.00 23.67
N SER A 160 7.91 14.33 23.63
CA SER A 160 7.39 15.24 24.67
C SER A 160 7.50 16.71 24.27
N ASP A 161 6.77 17.58 24.97
CA ASP A 161 6.85 19.04 24.79
C ASP A 161 8.24 19.59 25.15
N GLU A 162 8.84 19.09 26.24
CA GLU A 162 10.17 19.51 26.69
C GLU A 162 11.25 19.13 25.67
N ALA A 163 11.11 17.98 25.00
CA ALA A 163 12.03 17.55 23.96
C ALA A 163 11.97 18.48 22.74
N ALA A 164 10.77 18.92 22.35
CA ALA A 164 10.61 19.88 21.26
C ALA A 164 11.19 21.25 21.63
N ASP A 165 10.97 21.73 22.85
CA ASP A 165 11.46 23.03 23.27
C ASP A 165 13.00 23.11 23.28
N ARG A 166 13.68 22.00 23.65
CA ARG A 166 15.15 21.88 23.51
C ARG A 166 15.65 22.03 22.07
N LEU A 167 14.83 21.64 21.07
CA LEU A 167 15.19 21.72 19.65
C LEU A 167 14.87 23.08 19.02
N SER A 168 14.01 23.89 19.65
CA SER A 168 13.42 25.10 19.06
C SER A 168 14.44 26.12 18.53
N GLY A 169 15.57 26.26 19.22
CA GLY A 169 16.66 27.19 18.87
C GLY A 169 17.60 26.70 17.76
N LEU A 170 17.51 25.43 17.36
CA LEU A 170 18.47 24.84 16.41
C LEU A 170 18.24 25.29 14.97
N LYS A 171 19.31 25.22 14.16
CA LYS A 171 19.20 25.38 12.70
C LYS A 171 18.45 24.19 12.10
N LYS A 172 17.84 24.37 10.92
CA LYS A 172 16.93 23.35 10.33
C LYS A 172 17.59 21.97 10.19
N ALA A 173 18.83 21.94 9.69
CA ALA A 173 19.55 20.67 9.50
C ALA A 173 19.85 19.97 10.83
N GLU A 174 20.34 20.71 11.83
CA GLU A 174 20.62 20.21 13.18
C GLU A 174 19.33 19.74 13.89
N MET A 175 18.25 20.50 13.76
CA MET A 175 16.93 20.17 14.28
C MET A 175 16.40 18.87 13.67
N ALA A 176 16.52 18.69 12.36
CA ALA A 176 16.07 17.49 11.68
C ALA A 176 16.88 16.25 12.10
N ALA A 177 18.20 16.38 12.23
CA ALA A 177 19.07 15.28 12.67
C ALA A 177 18.80 14.87 14.13
N ALA A 178 18.63 15.85 15.03
CA ALA A 178 18.31 15.56 16.42
C ALA A 178 16.88 14.99 16.59
N ALA A 179 15.91 15.49 15.81
CA ALA A 179 14.56 14.93 15.79
C ALA A 179 14.55 13.48 15.26
N GLU A 180 15.36 13.15 14.26
CA GLU A 180 15.49 11.77 13.77
C GLU A 180 15.95 10.83 14.89
N GLN A 181 16.96 11.22 15.67
CA GLN A 181 17.46 10.39 16.77
C GLN A 181 16.40 10.17 17.86
N LEU A 182 15.64 11.21 18.19
CA LEU A 182 14.60 11.13 19.21
C LEU A 182 13.40 10.29 18.75
N LEU A 183 13.00 10.42 17.48
CA LEU A 183 11.86 9.69 16.91
C LEU A 183 12.23 8.27 16.45
N ALA A 184 13.53 7.94 16.31
CA ALA A 184 13.96 6.61 15.87
C ALA A 184 13.56 5.49 16.84
N ALA A 185 13.38 5.81 18.12
CA ALA A 185 12.96 4.88 19.17
C ALA A 185 11.43 4.86 19.37
N THR A 186 10.67 5.63 18.59
CA THR A 186 9.22 5.74 18.73
C THR A 186 8.50 5.20 17.51
N ASP A 187 7.24 4.80 17.70
CA ASP A 187 6.35 4.38 16.61
C ASP A 187 5.65 5.57 15.94
N TRP A 188 6.27 6.76 16.02
CA TRP A 188 5.65 7.96 15.49
C TRP A 188 5.59 7.94 13.96
N LEU A 189 4.39 8.21 13.44
CA LEU A 189 4.13 8.35 12.02
C LEU A 189 3.48 9.71 11.73
N PRO A 190 3.79 10.35 10.58
CA PRO A 190 3.08 11.53 10.14
C PRO A 190 1.61 11.19 9.85
N PRO A 191 0.68 12.15 10.00
CA PRO A 191 -0.76 11.90 9.86
C PRO A 191 -1.17 11.17 8.56
N LEU A 192 -0.46 11.41 7.45
CA LEU A 192 -0.74 10.77 6.16
C LEU A 192 -0.41 9.27 6.10
N LEU A 193 0.43 8.77 7.02
CA LEU A 193 0.82 7.35 7.10
C LEU A 193 0.12 6.61 8.23
N ARG A 194 -0.66 7.30 9.06
CA ARG A 194 -1.45 6.67 10.13
C ARG A 194 -2.61 5.93 9.49
N THR A 195 -2.71 4.63 9.75
CA THR A 195 -3.86 3.81 9.34
C THR A 195 -4.93 3.83 10.43
N ALA A 196 -6.20 3.58 10.07
CA ALA A 196 -7.34 3.71 10.99
C ALA A 196 -7.18 2.90 12.29
N LYS A 197 -6.56 1.72 12.23
CA LYS A 197 -6.30 0.87 13.41
C LYS A 197 -5.30 1.49 14.41
N MET A 198 -4.44 2.40 13.96
CA MET A 198 -3.51 3.15 14.83
C MET A 198 -4.24 4.29 15.57
N GLN A 199 -5.28 4.87 14.97
CA GLN A 199 -6.05 5.97 15.58
C GLN A 199 -6.88 5.50 16.77
N ASP A 200 -7.40 4.28 16.72
CA ASP A 200 -8.17 3.69 17.84
C ASP A 200 -7.31 3.33 19.06
N GLN A 201 -5.99 3.16 18.91
CA GLN A 201 -5.08 2.88 20.03
C GLN A 201 -4.49 4.15 20.68
N ALA A 202 -4.47 5.27 19.96
CA ALA A 202 -4.07 6.57 20.51
C ALA A 202 -5.23 7.32 21.19
N GLY A 203 -6.47 6.82 21.06
CA GLY A 203 -7.65 7.32 21.78
C GLY A 203 -8.05 6.37 22.89
N GLY A 204 -7.72 6.70 24.14
CA GLY A 204 -8.27 5.99 25.32
C GLY A 204 -9.81 5.94 25.30
N PRO A 205 -10.43 4.93 25.94
CA PRO A 205 -11.77 4.50 25.62
C PRO A 205 -12.82 5.47 26.17
N ASN A 206 -13.57 6.15 25.30
CA ASN A 206 -14.86 6.67 25.69
C ASN A 206 -15.96 5.76 25.15
N LYS A 207 -16.51 4.94 26.04
CA LYS A 207 -17.71 4.15 25.80
C LYS A 207 -18.87 5.11 25.58
N THR A 208 -19.52 5.03 24.43
CA THR A 208 -20.98 4.96 24.41
C THR A 208 -21.45 4.25 23.14
N GLN A 209 -22.01 3.06 23.34
CA GLN A 209 -22.80 2.34 22.35
C GLN A 209 -24.04 3.18 21.98
N GLY A 210 -24.35 3.22 20.69
CA GLY A 210 -25.61 3.69 20.15
C GLY A 210 -25.84 3.01 18.81
N HIS A 211 -26.42 1.81 18.86
CA HIS A 211 -27.01 1.15 17.71
C HIS A 211 -27.96 2.11 16.99
N ASN A 212 -27.85 2.22 15.66
CA ASN A 212 -28.99 2.22 14.75
C ASN A 212 -28.53 2.06 13.30
N PHE A 213 -28.72 0.85 12.77
CA PHE A 213 -28.91 0.62 11.35
C PHE A 213 -30.30 1.14 10.97
N CYS A 214 -30.40 2.06 10.01
CA CYS A 214 -31.47 2.04 9.01
C CYS A 214 -31.09 2.85 7.78
N SER A 215 -31.11 2.17 6.63
CA SER A 215 -31.59 2.61 5.32
C SER A 215 -31.73 4.11 5.07
N GLN A 216 -31.09 4.59 4.00
CA GLN A 216 -31.85 5.17 2.89
C GLN A 216 -31.03 5.27 1.61
N ALA A 217 -31.71 4.93 0.52
CA ALA A 217 -31.31 5.04 -0.86
C ALA A 217 -31.20 6.50 -1.32
N ALA A 218 -30.36 6.73 -2.32
CA ALA A 218 -30.62 7.67 -3.41
C ALA A 218 -29.67 7.33 -4.57
N GLU A 219 -30.29 6.88 -5.66
CA GLU A 219 -29.91 6.98 -7.09
C GLU A 219 -28.45 6.80 -7.51
#